data_AF-A0A838S652-F1
#
_entry.id   AF-A0A838S652-F1
#
_cell.length_a   1.000
_cell.length_b   1.000
_cell.length_c   1.000
_cell.angle_alpha   90.00
_cell.angle_beta   90.00
_cell.angle_gamma   90.00
#
_symmetry.space_group_name_H-M   'P 1'
#
loop_
_entity.id
_entity.type
_entity.pdbx_description
1 polymer ?
#
loop_
_entity_poly.entity_id
_entity_poly.type
_entity_poly.pdbx_seq_one_letter_code
_entity_poly.pdbx_strand_id
1 'polypeptide(L)'
;IAEWTDAADDLLTHLVLVAKQIGAAQKTAFQAPRAGVIVAGFEVPHLHVHVFPSWGIDDFDFSRVDNDPDPGEMDRAMEKLRGALREAGLGTRVPD
;
A
#
# COMPACT_ATOMS: atom_id res chain seq x y z
N ILE A 1 -16.72 -7.64 -3.40
CA ILE A 1 -16.82 -8.02 -1.98
C ILE A 1 -16.63 -6.75 -1.17
N ALA A 2 -17.53 -6.44 -0.23
CA ALA A 2 -17.45 -5.21 0.57
C ALA A 2 -16.65 -5.46 1.86
N GLU A 3 -17.04 -6.50 2.62
CA GLU A 3 -16.40 -6.86 3.88
C GLU A 3 -15.30 -7.89 3.67
N TRP A 4 -14.14 -7.68 4.30
CA TRP A 4 -12.99 -8.58 4.11
C TRP A 4 -13.24 -10.00 4.65
N THR A 5 -14.10 -10.13 5.65
CA THR A 5 -14.50 -11.41 6.26
C THR A 5 -15.34 -12.28 5.33
N ASP A 6 -15.92 -11.70 4.28
CA ASP A 6 -16.68 -12.43 3.26
C ASP A 6 -15.79 -12.92 2.10
N ALA A 7 -14.50 -12.55 2.09
CA ALA A 7 -13.58 -12.98 1.06
C ALA A 7 -13.17 -14.44 1.26
N ALA A 8 -13.02 -15.17 0.15
CA ALA A 8 -12.47 -16.51 0.18
C ALA A 8 -10.99 -16.51 0.64
N ASP A 9 -10.57 -17.61 1.27
CA ASP A 9 -9.23 -17.75 1.86
C ASP A 9 -8.10 -17.56 0.84
N ASP A 10 -8.30 -18.01 -0.40
CA ASP A 10 -7.33 -17.85 -1.49
C ASP A 10 -7.18 -16.39 -1.91
N LEU A 11 -8.28 -15.64 -1.96
CA LEU A 11 -8.28 -14.21 -2.19
C LEU A 11 -7.56 -13.45 -1.07
N LEU A 12 -7.86 -13.76 0.19
CA LEU A 12 -7.17 -13.15 1.34
C LEU A 12 -5.67 -13.45 1.31
N THR A 13 -5.30 -14.69 0.99
CA THR A 13 -3.89 -15.10 0.84
C THR A 13 -3.21 -14.29 -0.27
N HIS A 14 -3.85 -14.16 -1.42
CA HIS A 14 -3.34 -13.37 -2.53
C HIS A 14 -3.12 -11.90 -2.14
N LEU A 15 -4.11 -11.27 -1.49
CA LEU A 15 -4.04 -9.88 -1.06
C LEU A 15 -2.87 -9.64 -0.09
N VAL A 16 -2.66 -10.53 0.89
CA VAL A 16 -1.54 -10.43 1.84
C VAL A 16 -0.19 -10.58 1.12
N LEU A 17 -0.08 -11.48 0.14
CA LEU A 17 1.16 -11.65 -0.63
C LEU A 17 1.47 -10.42 -1.51
N VAL A 18 0.45 -9.80 -2.10
CA VAL A 18 0.60 -8.53 -2.84
C VAL A 18 0.99 -7.40 -1.87
N ALA A 19 0.29 -7.25 -0.75
CA ALA A 19 0.59 -6.22 0.26
C ALA A 19 2.02 -6.33 0.79
N LYS A 20 2.52 -7.55 1.02
CA LYS A 20 3.92 -7.80 1.39
C LYS A 20 4.90 -7.27 0.35
N GLN A 21 4.64 -7.47 -0.94
CA GLN A 21 5.51 -7.01 -2.02
C GLN A 21 5.50 -5.48 -2.15
N ILE A 22 4.31 -4.87 -2.08
CA ILE A 22 4.16 -3.40 -2.08
C ILE A 22 4.87 -2.78 -0.88
N GLY A 23 4.62 -3.31 0.33
CA GLY A 23 5.24 -2.79 1.55
C GLY A 23 6.76 -2.92 1.56
N ALA A 24 7.31 -4.03 1.04
CA ALA A 24 8.75 -4.18 0.88
C ALA A 24 9.35 -3.14 -0.08
N ALA A 25 8.69 -2.88 -1.21
CA ALA A 25 9.11 -1.86 -2.15
C ALA A 25 8.98 -0.45 -1.57
N GLN A 26 7.91 -0.14 -0.84
CA GLN A 26 7.75 1.14 -0.14
C GLN A 26 8.85 1.37 0.90
N LYS A 27 9.25 0.35 1.67
CA LYS A 27 10.38 0.47 2.59
C LYS A 27 11.67 0.88 1.88
N THR A 28 11.99 0.24 0.76
CA THR A 28 13.18 0.57 -0.04
C THR A 28 13.06 1.96 -0.65
N ALA A 29 11.93 2.24 -1.30
CA ALA A 29 11.67 3.51 -1.97
C ALA A 29 11.76 4.68 -0.98
N PHE A 30 11.09 4.58 0.18
CA PHE A 30 10.95 5.71 1.09
C PHE A 30 11.91 5.65 2.29
N GLN A 31 12.77 4.64 2.38
CA GLN A 31 13.69 4.43 3.52
C GLN A 31 12.95 4.28 4.87
N ALA A 32 11.75 3.71 4.84
CA ALA A 32 10.94 3.49 6.03
C ALA A 32 11.41 2.24 6.81
N PRO A 33 11.44 2.27 8.15
CA PRO A 33 11.82 1.11 8.95
C PRO A 33 10.80 -0.03 8.83
N ARG A 34 9.52 0.29 8.61
CA ARG A 34 8.42 -0.69 8.48
C ARG A 34 7.46 -0.31 7.35
N ALA A 35 6.62 -1.26 6.98
CA ALA A 35 5.41 -1.02 6.19
C ALA A 35 4.20 -1.28 7.10
N GLY A 36 3.25 -0.35 7.12
CA GLY A 36 1.96 -0.50 7.78
C GLY A 36 0.95 -1.19 6.87
N VAL A 37 0.01 -1.90 7.47
CA VAL A 37 -1.15 -2.53 6.79
C VAL A 37 -2.40 -2.27 7.62
N ILE A 38 -3.47 -1.79 6.98
CA ILE A 38 -4.80 -1.60 7.59
C ILE A 38 -5.87 -2.12 6.62
N VAL A 39 -6.89 -2.78 7.18
CA VAL A 39 -8.16 -3.07 6.50
C VAL A 39 -9.27 -2.47 7.37
N ALA A 40 -9.89 -1.37 6.92
CA ALA A 40 -10.90 -0.64 7.67
C ALA A 40 -12.32 -0.91 7.12
N GLY A 41 -12.57 -0.56 5.86
CA GLY A 41 -13.82 -0.89 5.15
C GLY A 41 -15.03 0.01 5.46
N PHE A 42 -14.88 1.07 6.26
CA PHE A 42 -15.98 1.97 6.63
C PHE A 42 -16.30 3.05 5.60
N GLU A 43 -15.32 3.48 4.81
CA GLU A 43 -15.48 4.63 3.89
C GLU A 43 -15.96 4.20 2.50
N VAL A 44 -15.39 3.11 1.97
CA VAL A 44 -15.67 2.61 0.63
C VAL A 44 -16.13 1.15 0.72
N PRO A 45 -17.34 0.80 0.23
CA PRO A 45 -17.90 -0.55 0.33
C PRO A 45 -17.31 -1.50 -0.73
N HIS A 46 -15.98 -1.59 -0.76
CA HIS A 46 -15.19 -2.48 -1.59
C HIS A 46 -13.94 -2.86 -0.81
N LEU A 47 -13.70 -4.17 -0.61
CA LEU A 47 -12.48 -4.68 0.00
C LEU A 47 -11.22 -4.06 -0.63
N HIS A 48 -10.47 -3.32 0.16
CA HIS A 48 -9.16 -2.77 -0.16
C HIS A 48 -8.23 -2.90 1.03
N VAL A 49 -6.92 -2.92 0.76
CA VAL A 49 -5.87 -3.03 1.79
C VAL A 49 -5.01 -1.78 1.71
N HIS A 50 -4.97 -1.00 2.79
CA HIS A 50 -4.03 0.12 2.88
C HIS A 50 -2.64 -0.45 3.14
N VAL A 51 -1.66 -0.01 2.34
CA VAL A 51 -0.25 -0.36 2.51
C VAL A 51 0.58 0.91 2.38
N PHE A 52 1.34 1.24 3.41
CA PHE A 52 2.07 2.51 3.48
C PHE A 52 3.44 2.35 4.16
N PRO A 53 4.47 3.13 3.76
CA PRO A 53 5.70 3.24 4.55
C PRO A 53 5.39 3.85 5.93
N SER A 54 6.00 3.34 6.99
CA SER A 54 5.71 3.80 8.36
C SER A 54 6.99 3.96 9.20
N TRP A 55 7.03 5.05 9.97
CA TRP A 55 8.07 5.44 10.91
C TRP A 55 7.60 5.40 12.37
N GLY A 56 6.29 5.34 12.61
CA GLY A 56 5.73 5.28 13.96
C GLY A 56 4.28 4.82 14.00
N ILE A 57 3.76 4.62 15.21
CA ILE A 57 2.36 4.23 15.43
C ILE A 57 1.38 5.32 14.98
N ASP A 58 1.80 6.59 15.02
CA ASP A 58 0.98 7.73 14.63
C ASP A 58 0.62 7.72 13.13
N ASP A 59 1.37 6.98 12.30
CA ASP A 59 1.05 6.80 10.87
C ASP A 59 -0.21 5.95 10.63
N PHE A 60 -0.74 5.30 11.66
CA PHE A 60 -1.96 4.48 11.60
C PHE A 60 -3.23 5.28 11.91
N ASP A 61 -3.11 6.57 12.24
CA ASP A 61 -4.22 7.45 12.58
C ASP A 61 -4.77 8.17 11.35
N PHE A 62 -5.96 7.76 10.89
CA PHE A 62 -6.65 8.35 9.74
C PHE A 62 -6.96 9.84 9.90
N SER A 63 -7.03 10.37 11.13
CA SER A 63 -7.27 11.80 11.35
C SER A 63 -6.10 12.69 10.90
N ARG A 64 -4.92 12.09 10.65
CA ARG A 64 -3.70 12.76 10.20
C ARG A 64 -3.45 12.65 8.70
N VAL A 65 -4.36 12.03 7.95
CA VAL A 65 -4.24 11.87 6.50
C VAL A 65 -4.18 13.23 5.80
N ASP A 66 -3.28 13.36 4.83
CA ASP A 66 -3.29 14.47 3.90
C ASP A 66 -4.46 14.30 2.92
N ASN A 67 -5.43 15.21 3.00
CA ASN A 67 -6.66 15.17 2.20
C ASN A 67 -6.55 15.99 0.91
N ASP A 68 -5.45 16.74 0.71
CA ASP A 68 -5.19 17.52 -0.50
C ASP A 68 -3.70 17.45 -0.86
N PRO A 69 -3.19 16.24 -1.16
CA PRO A 69 -1.76 16.05 -1.40
C PRO A 69 -1.31 16.74 -2.69
N ASP A 70 -0.09 17.30 -2.67
CA ASP A 70 0.50 17.91 -3.86
C ASP A 70 0.57 16.89 -5.02
N PRO A 71 -0.07 17.17 -6.18
CA PRO A 71 -0.09 16.22 -7.28
C PRO A 71 1.33 15.85 -7.78
N GLY A 72 2.26 16.81 -7.77
CA GLY A 72 3.63 16.58 -8.19
C GLY A 72 4.40 15.66 -7.23
N GLU A 73 4.14 15.74 -5.92
CA GLU A 73 4.65 14.79 -4.94
C GLU A 73 4.08 13.39 -5.15
N MET A 74 2.79 13.27 -5.50
CA MET A 74 2.18 11.96 -5.76
C MET A 74 2.79 11.30 -7.00
N ASP A 75 3.02 12.06 -8.07
CA ASP A 75 3.71 11.56 -9.27
C ASP A 75 5.13 11.07 -8.94
N ARG A 76 5.89 11.86 -8.17
CA ARG A 76 7.23 11.46 -7.73
C ARG A 76 7.20 10.20 -6.85
N ALA A 77 6.24 10.09 -5.94
CA ALA A 77 6.07 8.92 -5.10
C ALA A 77 5.71 7.66 -5.93
N MET A 78 4.83 7.82 -6.92
CA MET A 78 4.45 6.76 -7.86
C MET A 78 5.67 6.22 -8.61
N GLU A 79 6.45 7.10 -9.24
CA GLU A 79 7.63 6.69 -10.00
C GLU A 79 8.70 6.05 -9.12
N LYS A 80 8.90 6.56 -7.91
CA LYS A 80 9.81 5.96 -6.92
C LYS A 80 9.40 4.54 -6.55
N LEU A 81 8.10 4.32 -6.30
CA LEU A 81 7.56 3.01 -5.96
C LEU A 81 7.65 2.05 -7.15
N ARG A 82 7.30 2.49 -8.36
CA ARG A 82 7.45 1.72 -9.60
C ARG A 82 8.89 1.28 -9.83
N GLY A 83 9.85 2.19 -9.64
CA GLY A 83 11.28 1.89 -9.69
C GLY A 83 11.67 0.77 -8.72
N ALA A 84 11.31 0.92 -7.44
CA ALA A 84 11.61 -0.09 -6.42
C ALA A 84 10.96 -1.46 -6.71
N LEU A 85 9.73 -1.48 -7.24
CA LEU A 85 9.06 -2.72 -7.65
C LEU A 85 9.78 -3.40 -8.82
N ARG A 86 10.23 -2.62 -9.82
CA ARG A 86 10.98 -3.13 -10.98
C ARG A 86 12.34 -3.68 -10.54
N GLU A 87 13.08 -2.98 -9.69
CA GLU A 87 14.36 -3.43 -9.10
C GLU A 87 14.20 -4.70 -8.25
N ALA A 88 13.06 -4.87 -7.59
CA ALA A 88 12.71 -6.09 -6.85
C ALA A 88 12.32 -7.28 -7.77
N GLY A 89 12.44 -7.15 -9.09
CA GLY A 89 12.13 -8.21 -10.05
C GLY A 89 10.64 -8.35 -10.36
N LEU A 90 9.81 -7.35 -10.03
CA LEU A 90 8.36 -7.39 -10.23
C LEU A 90 7.92 -6.65 -11.50
N GLY A 91 8.86 -6.25 -12.37
CA GLY A 91 8.61 -5.34 -13.49
C GLY A 91 7.50 -5.77 -14.46
N THR A 92 7.28 -7.07 -14.68
CA THR A 92 6.18 -7.57 -15.52
C THR A 92 4.79 -7.29 -14.96
N ARG A 93 4.68 -6.86 -13.69
CA ARG A 93 3.44 -6.52 -13.00
C ARG A 93 3.31 -5.02 -12.73
N VAL A 94 4.27 -4.22 -13.15
CA VAL A 94 4.29 -2.76 -12.96
C VAL A 94 3.93 -2.13 -14.30
N PRO A 95 2.78 -1.44 -14.40
CA PRO A 95 2.42 -0.69 -15.62
C PRO A 95 3.46 0.36 -15.96
N ASP A 96 3.51 0.74 -17.24
CA ASP A 96 4.35 1.85 -17.71
C ASP A 96 4.00 3.17 -17.02
#